data_AF-A0A8J4G5I8-F1
#
_entry.id   AF-A0A8J4G5I8-F1
#
_cell.length_a   1.000
_cell.length_b   1.000
_cell.length_c   1.000
_cell.angle_alpha   90.00
_cell.angle_beta   90.00
_cell.angle_gamma   90.00
#
_symmetry.space_group_name_H-M   'P 1'
#
loop_
_entity.id
_entity.type
_entity.pdbx_description
1 polymer ?
#
loop_
_entity_poly.entity_id
_entity_poly.type
_entity_poly.pdbx_seq_one_letter_code
_entity_poly.pdbx_strand_id
1 'polypeptide(L)'
;RLKLLWTRPWPIARVIGRMQHAAAELQSWLSAAGAGTTLLDARPEDLLVYLEEWWLPNHPGRKQEVAGPQTVKGVLSALSGWFSRAGRVGPFDPVSRTGNPCECPWVSDYRKGYTRLQMVGGYEEVSAVPMTREKYGHLCQYLLDQAASATDVADTLTSLRDLLCVQFMFQSTYRGYDVGKLALGDEIYAEITNLKDLKSELNNDQSYEYELPKHRVNNH
;
A
#
# COMPACT_ATOMS: atom_id res chain seq x y z
N ARG A 1 24.78 -5.33 -26.57
CA ARG A 1 23.76 -6.34 -26.17
C ARG A 1 24.00 -6.70 -24.70
N LEU A 2 23.41 -5.94 -23.76
CA LEU A 2 23.39 -6.26 -22.33
C LEU A 2 21.91 -6.35 -21.94
N LYS A 3 21.33 -7.54 -22.09
CA LYS A 3 20.03 -7.89 -21.48
C LYS A 3 20.31 -8.18 -20.01
N LEU A 4 20.45 -7.13 -19.20
CA LEU A 4 20.44 -7.29 -17.75
C LEU A 4 19.02 -7.63 -17.32
N LEU A 5 18.90 -8.83 -16.77
CA LEU A 5 17.72 -9.46 -16.19
C LEU A 5 17.15 -8.58 -15.06
N TRP A 6 16.18 -7.72 -15.38
CA TRP A 6 15.41 -6.95 -14.39
C TRP A 6 13.94 -7.33 -14.31
N THR A 7 13.55 -8.52 -14.76
CA THR A 7 12.20 -9.07 -14.52
C THR A 7 12.22 -9.97 -13.31
N ARG A 8 12.47 -9.36 -12.15
CA ARG A 8 12.06 -9.91 -10.87
C ARG A 8 10.52 -10.16 -10.96
N PRO A 9 9.99 -11.41 -10.83
CA PRO A 9 8.56 -11.72 -10.98
C PRO A 9 7.77 -11.25 -9.75
N TRP A 10 7.67 -9.93 -9.54
CA TRP A 10 7.38 -9.39 -8.20
C TRP A 10 5.92 -9.06 -7.85
N PRO A 11 4.95 -8.90 -8.78
CA PRO A 11 3.54 -8.75 -8.38
C PRO A 11 2.81 -10.09 -8.27
N ILE A 12 2.84 -10.91 -9.32
CA ILE A 12 1.95 -12.08 -9.46
C ILE A 12 2.37 -13.22 -8.53
N ALA A 13 3.66 -13.57 -8.48
CA ALA A 13 4.14 -14.65 -7.62
C ALA A 13 3.91 -14.35 -6.12
N ARG A 14 4.09 -13.08 -5.71
CA ARG A 14 3.83 -12.64 -4.33
C ARG A 14 2.33 -12.63 -3.99
N VAL A 15 1.48 -12.33 -4.97
CA VAL A 15 0.02 -12.39 -4.81
C VAL A 15 -0.41 -13.85 -4.69
N ILE A 16 0.03 -14.73 -5.60
CA ILE A 16 -0.24 -16.17 -5.55
C ILE A 16 0.27 -16.80 -4.25
N GLY A 17 1.49 -16.48 -3.81
CA GLY A 17 2.05 -16.99 -2.56
C GLY A 17 1.22 -16.60 -1.34
N ARG A 18 0.71 -15.36 -1.28
CA ARG A 18 -0.21 -14.93 -0.21
C ARG A 18 -1.53 -15.70 -0.23
N MET A 19 -2.08 -15.94 -1.42
CA MET A 19 -3.31 -16.70 -1.60
C MET A 19 -3.15 -18.16 -1.20
N GLN A 20 -2.03 -18.79 -1.60
CA GLN A 20 -1.70 -20.17 -1.22
C GLN A 20 -1.49 -20.31 0.28
N HIS A 21 -0.79 -19.34 0.90
CA HIS A 21 -0.55 -19.37 2.34
C HIS A 21 -1.86 -19.24 3.14
N ALA A 22 -2.70 -18.26 2.81
CA ALA A 22 -4.00 -18.07 3.48
C ALA A 22 -4.91 -19.30 3.32
N ALA A 23 -4.94 -19.91 2.12
CA ALA A 23 -5.72 -21.11 1.88
C ALA A 23 -5.18 -22.34 2.62
N ALA A 24 -3.85 -22.53 2.66
CA ALA A 24 -3.24 -23.62 3.39
C ALA A 24 -3.52 -23.54 4.89
N GLU A 25 -3.48 -22.33 5.45
CA GLU A 25 -3.82 -22.10 6.85
C GLU A 25 -5.29 -22.43 7.14
N LEU A 26 -6.22 -21.92 6.32
CA LEU A 26 -7.64 -22.23 6.44
C LEU A 26 -7.92 -23.75 6.28
N GLN A 27 -7.27 -24.42 5.32
CA GLN A 27 -7.40 -25.87 5.16
C GLN A 27 -6.89 -26.62 6.39
N SER A 28 -5.79 -26.19 6.98
CA SER A 28 -5.26 -26.78 8.21
C SER A 28 -6.26 -26.66 9.35
N TRP A 29 -6.84 -25.47 9.53
CA TRP A 29 -7.87 -25.23 10.55
C TRP A 29 -9.14 -26.06 10.31
N LEU A 30 -9.66 -26.09 9.07
CA LEU A 30 -10.83 -26.89 8.70
C LEU A 30 -10.62 -28.39 8.98
N SER A 31 -9.42 -28.88 8.68
CA SER A 31 -9.06 -30.29 8.93
C SER A 31 -8.99 -30.62 10.41
N ALA A 32 -8.52 -29.67 11.24
CA ALA A 32 -8.45 -29.83 12.69
C ALA A 32 -9.82 -29.75 13.37
N ALA A 33 -10.75 -28.95 12.83
CA ALA A 33 -12.09 -28.79 13.38
C ALA A 33 -12.98 -30.06 13.27
N GLY A 34 -12.56 -31.05 12.47
CA GLY A 34 -13.17 -32.40 12.47
C GLY A 34 -14.50 -32.55 11.74
N ALA A 35 -15.00 -31.52 11.06
CA ALA A 35 -16.30 -31.54 10.39
C ALA A 35 -16.29 -32.17 8.97
N GLY A 36 -15.13 -32.59 8.47
CA GLY A 36 -14.97 -33.07 7.08
C GLY A 36 -15.09 -31.99 6.01
N THR A 37 -15.21 -30.72 6.41
CA THR A 37 -15.28 -29.57 5.50
C THR A 37 -13.94 -29.35 4.81
N THR A 38 -13.96 -29.20 3.49
CA THR A 38 -12.77 -28.84 2.70
C THR A 38 -12.86 -27.39 2.23
N LEU A 39 -11.77 -26.84 1.69
CA LEU A 39 -11.84 -25.54 1.00
C LEU A 39 -12.87 -25.52 -0.14
N LEU A 40 -13.14 -26.66 -0.78
CA LEU A 40 -14.12 -26.73 -1.88
C LEU A 40 -15.56 -26.64 -1.38
N ASP A 41 -15.80 -26.98 -0.11
CA ASP A 41 -17.13 -26.99 0.51
C ASP A 41 -17.32 -25.91 1.57
N ALA A 42 -16.26 -25.12 1.84
CA ALA A 42 -16.26 -24.07 2.84
C ALA A 42 -17.40 -23.06 2.60
N ARG A 43 -18.09 -22.69 3.68
CA ARG A 43 -19.19 -21.74 3.66
C ARG A 43 -18.77 -20.41 4.31
N PRO A 44 -19.55 -19.33 4.11
CA PRO A 44 -19.30 -18.06 4.78
C PRO A 44 -19.19 -18.19 6.31
N GLU A 45 -20.01 -19.04 6.94
CA GLU A 45 -19.97 -19.27 8.39
C GLU A 45 -18.65 -19.88 8.83
N ASP A 46 -18.15 -20.88 8.10
CA ASP A 46 -16.88 -21.53 8.41
C ASP A 46 -15.72 -20.52 8.32
N LEU A 47 -15.78 -19.57 7.37
CA LEU A 47 -14.83 -18.46 7.28
C LEU A 47 -14.91 -17.48 8.46
N LEU A 48 -16.13 -17.16 8.91
CA LEU A 48 -16.32 -16.21 10.01
C LEU A 48 -15.88 -16.82 11.35
N VAL A 49 -16.18 -18.08 11.59
CA VAL A 49 -15.70 -18.84 12.75
C VAL A 49 -14.18 -18.96 12.70
N TYR A 50 -13.61 -19.31 11.55
CA TYR A 50 -12.16 -19.31 11.35
C TYR A 50 -11.53 -17.96 11.72
N LEU A 51 -12.13 -16.85 11.29
CA LEU A 51 -11.60 -15.52 11.56
C LEU A 51 -11.59 -15.20 13.05
N GLU A 52 -12.71 -15.43 13.74
CA GLU A 52 -12.88 -15.06 15.15
C GLU A 52 -12.17 -16.02 16.11
N GLU A 53 -12.32 -17.33 15.92
CA GLU A 53 -11.81 -18.32 16.87
C GLU A 53 -10.33 -18.65 16.68
N TRP A 54 -9.80 -18.47 15.47
CA TRP A 54 -8.44 -18.88 15.14
C TRP A 54 -7.58 -17.76 14.59
N TRP A 55 -8.00 -17.13 13.49
CA TRP A 55 -7.10 -16.25 12.75
C TRP A 55 -6.77 -14.99 13.55
N LEU A 56 -7.76 -14.29 14.10
CA LEU A 56 -7.57 -13.07 14.87
C LEU A 56 -6.69 -13.27 16.12
N PRO A 57 -6.92 -14.29 16.97
CA PRO A 57 -6.04 -14.58 18.11
C PRO A 57 -4.58 -14.89 17.72
N ASN A 58 -4.35 -15.47 16.54
CA ASN A 58 -3.03 -15.90 16.11
C ASN A 58 -2.30 -14.89 15.19
N HIS A 59 -2.97 -13.82 14.76
CA HIS A 59 -2.43 -12.82 13.82
C HIS A 59 -2.53 -11.39 14.37
N PRO A 60 -1.83 -11.06 15.48
CA PRO A 60 -1.87 -9.73 16.04
C PRO A 60 -1.31 -8.68 15.07
N GLY A 61 -1.83 -7.46 15.18
CA GLY A 61 -1.36 -6.33 14.39
C GLY A 61 0.08 -5.94 14.76
N ARG A 62 0.81 -5.34 13.81
CA ARG A 62 2.14 -4.80 14.09
C ARG A 62 1.98 -3.62 15.07
N LYS A 63 2.24 -3.86 16.36
CA LYS A 63 2.06 -2.95 17.52
C LYS A 63 0.64 -2.90 18.13
N GLN A 64 -0.25 -3.82 17.76
CA GLN A 64 -1.58 -3.93 18.37
C GLN A 64 -1.81 -5.37 18.77
N GLU A 65 -2.53 -5.60 19.86
CA GLU A 65 -2.91 -6.95 20.32
C GLU A 65 -3.83 -7.64 19.31
N VAL A 66 -4.53 -6.87 18.47
CA VAL A 66 -5.50 -7.36 17.49
C VAL A 66 -5.14 -6.86 16.09
N ALA A 67 -5.49 -7.64 15.06
CA ALA A 67 -5.29 -7.25 13.67
C ALA A 67 -6.12 -6.01 13.28
N GLY A 68 -5.49 -5.03 12.63
CA GLY A 68 -6.23 -3.89 12.08
C GLY A 68 -7.24 -4.29 10.97
N PRO A 69 -8.28 -3.48 10.70
CA PRO A 69 -9.30 -3.78 9.70
C PRO A 69 -8.75 -4.05 8.29
N GLN A 70 -7.67 -3.36 7.90
CA GLN A 70 -7.05 -3.54 6.60
C GLN A 70 -6.36 -4.91 6.46
N THR A 71 -5.86 -5.48 7.56
CA THR A 71 -5.26 -6.82 7.56
C THR A 71 -6.33 -7.88 7.37
N VAL A 72 -7.47 -7.77 8.06
CA VAL A 72 -8.64 -8.66 7.88
C VAL A 72 -9.15 -8.60 6.44
N LYS A 73 -9.27 -7.39 5.87
CA LYS A 73 -9.60 -7.21 4.45
C LYS A 73 -8.57 -7.89 3.53
N GLY A 74 -7.29 -7.84 3.89
CA GLY A 74 -6.19 -8.47 3.16
C GLY A 74 -6.31 -9.99 3.10
N VAL A 75 -6.53 -10.66 4.24
CA VAL A 75 -6.68 -12.12 4.28
C VAL A 75 -7.95 -12.58 3.55
N LEU A 76 -9.08 -11.90 3.73
CA LEU A 76 -10.32 -12.19 3.00
C LEU A 76 -10.17 -11.99 1.49
N SER A 77 -9.41 -10.99 1.06
CA SER A 77 -9.11 -10.79 -0.38
C SER A 77 -8.20 -11.89 -0.93
N ALA A 78 -7.23 -12.36 -0.15
CA ALA A 78 -6.38 -13.48 -0.55
C ALA A 78 -7.18 -14.79 -0.68
N LEU A 79 -8.05 -15.08 0.30
CA LEU A 79 -8.96 -16.23 0.27
C LEU A 79 -9.95 -16.14 -0.89
N SER A 80 -10.61 -14.99 -1.07
CA SER A 80 -11.52 -14.75 -2.19
C SER A 80 -10.86 -15.05 -3.53
N GLY A 81 -9.63 -14.55 -3.75
CA GLY A 81 -8.90 -14.83 -4.98
C GLY A 81 -8.50 -16.30 -5.13
N TRP A 82 -8.17 -16.99 -4.03
CA TRP A 82 -7.94 -18.44 -4.06
C TRP A 82 -9.20 -19.20 -4.48
N PHE A 83 -10.35 -18.92 -3.87
CA PHE A 83 -11.63 -19.54 -4.21
C PHE A 83 -12.01 -19.34 -5.67
N SER A 84 -11.87 -18.11 -6.20
CA SER A 84 -12.14 -17.85 -7.62
C SER A 84 -11.28 -18.71 -8.55
N ARG A 85 -9.99 -18.93 -8.21
CA ARG A 85 -9.11 -19.83 -8.99
C ARG A 85 -9.43 -21.30 -8.81
N ALA A 86 -10.01 -21.68 -7.68
CA ALA A 86 -10.53 -23.02 -7.44
C ALA A 86 -11.90 -23.27 -8.13
N GLY A 87 -12.39 -22.33 -8.95
CA GLY A 87 -13.66 -22.45 -9.67
C GLY A 87 -14.88 -21.94 -8.90
N ARG A 88 -14.70 -21.45 -7.67
CA ARG A 88 -15.76 -20.86 -6.84
C ARG A 88 -15.87 -19.37 -7.13
N VAL A 89 -16.52 -19.02 -8.24
CA VAL A 89 -16.62 -17.65 -8.76
C VAL A 89 -18.00 -17.06 -8.48
N GLY A 90 -18.03 -15.76 -8.21
CA GLY A 90 -19.26 -14.98 -8.05
C GLY A 90 -19.86 -15.06 -6.64
N PRO A 91 -21.02 -14.38 -6.43
CA PRO A 91 -21.67 -14.32 -5.13
C PRO A 91 -22.00 -15.72 -4.59
N PHE A 92 -21.82 -15.92 -3.29
CA PHE A 92 -22.20 -17.17 -2.65
C PHE A 92 -23.72 -17.31 -2.56
N ASP A 93 -24.25 -18.45 -3.01
CA ASP A 93 -25.65 -18.81 -2.85
C ASP A 93 -25.82 -19.85 -1.73
N PRO A 94 -26.52 -19.51 -0.63
CA PRO A 94 -26.71 -20.43 0.50
C PRO A 94 -27.58 -21.64 0.16
N VAL A 95 -28.43 -21.57 -0.88
CA VAL A 95 -29.31 -22.68 -1.27
C VAL A 95 -28.51 -23.73 -2.04
N SER A 96 -27.84 -23.35 -3.12
CA SER A 96 -27.01 -24.27 -3.91
C SER A 96 -25.65 -24.58 -3.28
N ARG A 97 -25.22 -23.81 -2.26
CA ARG A 97 -23.89 -23.86 -1.63
C ARG A 97 -22.74 -23.63 -2.63
N THR A 98 -23.02 -22.90 -3.71
CA THR A 98 -22.04 -22.58 -4.73
C THR A 98 -21.60 -21.12 -4.65
N GLY A 99 -20.53 -20.77 -5.36
CA GLY A 99 -19.96 -19.42 -5.37
C GLY A 99 -18.86 -19.19 -4.34
N ASN A 100 -18.33 -17.97 -4.34
CA ASN A 100 -17.21 -17.55 -3.50
C ASN A 100 -17.70 -17.20 -2.09
N PRO A 101 -17.33 -17.96 -1.04
CA PRO A 101 -17.84 -17.74 0.31
C PRO A 101 -17.38 -16.38 0.89
N CYS A 102 -16.32 -15.77 0.35
CA CYS A 102 -15.92 -14.40 0.68
C CYS A 102 -16.82 -13.31 0.05
N GLU A 103 -17.59 -13.65 -0.99
CA GLU A 103 -18.56 -12.78 -1.68
C GLU A 103 -19.98 -13.06 -1.16
N CYS A 104 -20.14 -13.05 0.16
CA CYS A 104 -21.42 -13.18 0.85
C CYS A 104 -21.77 -11.88 1.59
N PRO A 105 -23.05 -11.47 1.66
CA PRO A 105 -23.47 -10.33 2.48
C PRO A 105 -22.95 -10.39 3.92
N TRP A 106 -22.96 -11.57 4.56
CA TRP A 106 -22.49 -11.74 5.94
C TRP A 106 -21.01 -11.42 6.12
N VAL A 107 -20.16 -11.81 5.18
CA VAL A 107 -18.72 -11.46 5.21
C VAL A 107 -18.54 -9.95 5.01
N SER A 108 -19.38 -9.33 4.18
CA SER A 108 -19.38 -7.88 3.99
C SER A 108 -19.76 -7.13 5.26
N ASP A 109 -20.82 -7.58 5.93
CA ASP A 109 -21.32 -6.96 7.16
C ASP A 109 -20.40 -7.22 8.35
N TYR A 110 -19.80 -8.41 8.43
CA TYR A 110 -18.71 -8.71 9.36
C TYR A 110 -17.57 -7.70 9.23
N ARG A 111 -17.05 -7.44 8.01
CA ARG A 111 -15.97 -6.45 7.82
C ARG A 111 -16.36 -5.07 8.32
N LYS A 112 -17.59 -4.62 8.03
CA LYS A 112 -18.09 -3.32 8.51
C LYS A 112 -18.21 -3.30 10.04
N GLY A 113 -18.75 -4.37 10.62
CA GLY A 113 -18.85 -4.56 12.07
C GLY A 113 -17.47 -4.52 12.74
N TYR A 114 -16.52 -5.28 12.21
CA TYR A 114 -15.15 -5.35 12.68
C TYR A 114 -14.44 -4.00 12.61
N THR A 115 -14.56 -3.27 11.49
CA THR A 115 -14.01 -1.92 11.38
C THR A 115 -14.58 -1.00 12.46
N ARG A 116 -15.91 -1.00 12.67
CA ARG A 116 -16.52 -0.17 13.72
C ARG A 116 -16.06 -0.58 15.12
N LEU A 117 -15.97 -1.88 15.39
CA LEU A 117 -15.49 -2.39 16.68
C LEU A 117 -14.05 -1.94 16.96
N GLN A 118 -13.17 -2.03 15.96
CA GLN A 118 -11.78 -1.57 16.09
C GLN A 118 -11.70 -0.06 16.31
N MET A 119 -12.49 0.75 15.60
CA MET A 119 -12.54 2.21 15.80
C MET A 119 -13.01 2.57 17.22
N VAL A 120 -14.01 1.86 17.76
CA VAL A 120 -14.44 2.02 19.17
C VAL A 120 -13.35 1.57 20.13
N GLY A 121 -12.58 0.54 19.78
CA GLY A 121 -11.41 0.07 20.51
C GLY A 121 -10.18 0.99 20.43
N GLY A 122 -10.28 2.18 19.83
CA GLY A 122 -9.19 3.13 19.72
C GLY A 122 -8.24 2.88 18.55
N TYR A 123 -8.64 2.05 17.58
CA TYR A 123 -7.91 1.97 16.31
C TYR A 123 -7.99 3.31 15.58
N GLU A 124 -6.83 3.92 15.33
CA GLU A 124 -6.72 5.09 14.47
C GLU A 124 -6.10 4.69 13.13
N GLU A 125 -6.76 5.06 12.03
CA GLU A 125 -6.18 4.87 10.71
C GLU A 125 -5.01 5.83 10.53
N VAL A 126 -3.80 5.31 10.72
CA VAL A 126 -2.57 6.10 10.53
C VAL A 126 -2.36 6.29 9.03
N SER A 127 -2.53 7.53 8.59
CA SER A 127 -2.13 7.92 7.24
C SER A 127 -0.63 7.73 7.06
N ALA A 128 -0.21 7.44 5.83
CA ALA A 128 1.21 7.41 5.51
C ALA A 128 1.81 8.79 5.85
N VAL A 129 2.69 8.84 6.85
CA VAL A 129 3.33 10.09 7.26
C VAL A 129 4.20 10.58 6.11
N PRO A 130 3.91 11.76 5.51
CA PRO A 130 4.72 12.29 4.43
C PRO A 130 6.17 12.45 4.89
N MET A 131 7.11 12.16 3.97
CA MET A 131 8.52 12.40 4.25
C MET A 131 8.75 13.90 4.41
N THR A 132 9.21 14.32 5.58
CA THR A 132 9.58 15.73 5.83
C THR A 132 10.73 16.14 4.91
N ARG A 133 10.78 17.42 4.50
CA ARG A 133 11.86 17.97 3.66
C ARG A 133 13.26 17.72 4.26
N GLU A 134 13.39 17.76 5.58
CA GLU A 134 14.64 17.45 6.29
C GLU A 134 15.08 15.98 6.07
N LYS A 135 14.22 15.01 6.41
CA LYS A 135 14.48 13.58 6.14
C LYS A 135 14.79 13.29 4.68
N TYR A 136 14.10 13.97 3.76
CA TYR A 136 14.39 13.90 2.33
C TYR A 136 15.81 14.38 2.01
N GLY A 137 16.21 15.55 2.53
CA GLY A 137 17.58 16.06 2.38
C GLY A 137 18.63 15.09 2.92
N HIS A 138 18.44 14.55 4.12
CA HIS A 138 19.34 13.56 4.71
C HIS A 138 19.43 12.27 3.88
N LEU A 139 18.31 11.77 3.35
CA LEU A 139 18.30 10.59 2.48
C LEU A 139 19.05 10.83 1.17
N CYS A 140 18.84 11.99 0.54
CA CYS A 140 19.55 12.36 -0.68
C CYS A 140 21.06 12.47 -0.44
N GLN A 141 21.47 13.13 0.65
CA GLN A 141 22.89 13.24 1.00
C GLN A 141 23.50 11.86 1.28
N TYR A 142 22.81 11.03 2.05
CA TYR A 142 23.25 9.66 2.33
C TYR A 142 23.50 8.85 1.05
N LEU A 143 22.56 8.88 0.08
CA LEU A 143 22.71 8.15 -1.18
C LEU A 143 23.84 8.71 -2.05
N LEU A 144 24.05 10.03 -2.03
CA LEU A 144 25.16 10.66 -2.73
C LEU A 144 26.51 10.27 -2.11
N ASP A 145 26.61 10.27 -0.78
CA ASP A 145 27.82 9.87 -0.06
C ASP A 145 28.14 8.38 -0.28
N GLN A 146 27.12 7.52 -0.31
CA GLN A 146 27.26 6.10 -0.68
C GLN A 146 27.78 5.96 -2.12
N ALA A 147 27.24 6.73 -3.07
CA ALA A 147 27.72 6.69 -4.45
C ALA A 147 29.19 7.15 -4.58
N ALA A 148 29.59 8.18 -3.82
CA ALA A 148 30.93 8.74 -3.85
C ALA A 148 31.98 7.85 -3.15
N SER A 149 31.56 7.06 -2.15
CA SER A 149 32.42 6.15 -1.39
C SER A 149 32.46 4.72 -1.93
N ALA A 150 31.56 4.38 -2.86
CA ALA A 150 31.52 3.07 -3.50
C ALA A 150 32.78 2.83 -4.34
N THR A 151 33.40 1.66 -4.14
CA THR A 151 34.58 1.22 -4.88
C THR A 151 34.23 0.48 -6.17
N ASP A 152 32.99 -0.03 -6.28
CA ASP A 152 32.49 -0.73 -7.45
C ASP A 152 31.49 0.12 -8.24
N VAL A 153 31.59 0.03 -9.58
CA VAL A 153 30.75 0.80 -10.51
C VAL A 153 29.27 0.42 -10.37
N ALA A 154 28.97 -0.86 -10.09
CA ALA A 154 27.58 -1.27 -9.95
C ALA A 154 26.93 -0.66 -8.70
N ASP A 155 27.68 -0.56 -7.60
CA ASP A 155 27.21 0.06 -6.35
C ASP A 155 27.05 1.58 -6.49
N THR A 156 27.98 2.26 -7.17
CA THR A 156 27.85 3.67 -7.52
C THR A 156 26.59 3.92 -8.34
N LEU A 157 26.38 3.16 -9.43
CA LEU A 157 25.21 3.33 -10.29
C LEU A 157 23.89 2.98 -9.59
N THR A 158 23.90 1.98 -8.71
CA THR A 158 22.73 1.61 -7.90
C THR A 158 22.34 2.75 -6.96
N SER A 159 23.32 3.35 -6.28
CA SER A 159 23.10 4.47 -5.37
C SER A 159 22.60 5.72 -6.10
N LEU A 160 23.19 6.04 -7.27
CA LEU A 160 22.75 7.16 -8.10
C LEU A 160 21.33 6.94 -8.67
N ARG A 161 20.99 5.71 -9.07
CA ARG A 161 19.64 5.36 -9.50
C ARG A 161 18.65 5.58 -8.36
N ASP A 162 18.94 5.06 -7.17
CA ASP A 162 18.05 5.18 -6.02
C ASP A 162 17.87 6.65 -5.62
N LEU A 163 18.94 7.46 -5.69
CA LEU A 163 18.89 8.91 -5.51
C LEU A 163 17.93 9.57 -6.51
N LEU A 164 18.09 9.29 -7.81
CA LEU A 164 17.21 9.82 -8.85
C LEU A 164 15.74 9.42 -8.62
N CYS A 165 15.49 8.15 -8.27
CA CYS A 165 14.13 7.68 -7.97
C CYS A 165 13.52 8.41 -6.76
N VAL A 166 14.29 8.63 -5.69
CA VAL A 166 13.82 9.37 -4.51
C VAL A 166 13.50 10.82 -4.85
N GLN A 167 14.39 11.51 -5.58
CA GLN A 167 14.17 12.88 -6.04
C GLN A 167 12.92 12.98 -6.90
N PHE A 168 12.76 12.06 -7.86
CA PHE A 168 11.60 12.02 -8.74
C PHE A 168 10.30 11.74 -7.98
N MET A 169 10.27 10.75 -7.08
CA MET A 169 9.09 10.46 -6.25
C MET A 169 8.71 11.66 -5.38
N PHE A 170 9.71 12.36 -4.81
CA PHE A 170 9.46 13.50 -3.92
C PHE A 170 8.87 14.69 -4.68
N GLN A 171 9.31 14.94 -5.93
CA GLN A 171 8.84 16.05 -6.75
C GLN A 171 7.50 15.74 -7.43
N SER A 172 7.31 14.54 -7.95
CA SER A 172 6.15 14.18 -8.78
C SER A 172 4.99 13.55 -7.99
N THR A 173 5.21 13.17 -6.72
CA THR A 173 4.30 12.37 -5.89
C THR A 173 3.99 10.96 -6.42
N TYR A 174 4.72 10.48 -7.43
CA TYR A 174 4.57 9.12 -7.95
C TYR A 174 4.88 8.08 -6.88
N ARG A 175 4.17 6.95 -6.92
CA ARG A 175 4.45 5.81 -6.04
C ARG A 175 5.68 5.07 -6.55
N GLY A 176 6.46 4.49 -5.64
CA GLY A 176 7.68 3.75 -6.02
C GLY A 176 7.43 2.59 -7.00
N TYR A 177 6.23 2.01 -7.00
CA TYR A 177 5.83 1.01 -7.99
C TYR A 177 5.77 1.57 -9.41
N ASP A 178 5.33 2.82 -9.57
CA ASP A 178 5.21 3.48 -10.86
C ASP A 178 6.58 3.99 -11.33
N VAL A 179 7.39 4.54 -10.42
CA VAL A 179 8.76 4.97 -10.72
C VAL A 179 9.65 3.81 -11.18
N GLY A 180 9.49 2.63 -10.59
CA GLY A 180 10.24 1.44 -10.99
C GLY A 180 9.89 0.90 -12.39
N LYS A 181 8.88 1.46 -13.05
CA LYS A 181 8.47 1.08 -14.41
C LYS A 181 8.86 2.10 -15.48
N LEU A 182 9.42 3.24 -15.07
CA LEU A 182 9.78 4.30 -16.00
C LEU A 182 10.80 3.76 -17.01
N ALA A 183 10.46 3.86 -18.28
CA ALA A 183 11.34 3.61 -19.41
C ALA A 183 11.97 4.92 -19.88
N LEU A 184 13.09 4.84 -20.60
CA LEU A 184 13.74 6.01 -21.20
C LEU A 184 12.85 6.77 -22.20
N GLY A 185 11.85 6.08 -22.76
CA GLY A 185 10.86 6.67 -23.68
C GLY A 185 9.63 7.24 -22.98
N ASP A 186 9.50 7.07 -21.67
CA ASP A 186 8.48 7.77 -20.90
C ASP A 186 8.98 9.22 -20.76
N GLU A 187 8.67 10.04 -21.75
CA GLU A 187 9.07 11.45 -21.81
C GLU A 187 8.61 12.19 -20.54
N ILE A 188 9.53 12.40 -19.59
CA ILE A 188 9.32 13.26 -18.41
C ILE A 188 9.42 14.74 -18.85
N TYR A 189 8.57 15.14 -19.80
CA TYR A 189 8.62 16.47 -20.42
C TYR A 189 7.53 17.44 -19.93
N ALA A 190 6.85 17.16 -18.82
CA ALA A 190 5.73 17.99 -18.38
C ALA A 190 6.06 19.10 -17.36
N GLU A 191 7.21 19.10 -16.68
CA GLU A 191 7.38 19.99 -15.50
C GLU A 191 8.60 20.92 -15.51
N ILE A 192 9.59 20.69 -16.38
CA ILE A 192 10.75 21.59 -16.53
C ILE A 192 10.37 22.89 -17.27
N THR A 193 9.32 22.87 -18.09
CA THR A 193 8.81 24.08 -18.77
C THR A 193 8.17 25.05 -17.77
N ASN A 194 7.38 24.54 -16.81
CA ASN A 194 6.75 25.37 -15.77
C ASN A 194 7.75 26.03 -14.82
N LEU A 195 8.95 25.46 -14.62
CA LEU A 195 10.00 26.10 -13.80
C LEU A 195 10.64 27.31 -14.49
N LYS A 196 10.60 27.40 -15.82
CA LYS A 196 11.01 28.62 -16.55
C LYS A 196 9.93 29.69 -16.45
N ASP A 197 8.66 29.28 -16.49
CA ASP A 197 7.52 30.20 -16.40
C ASP A 197 7.37 30.78 -14.98
N LEU A 198 7.50 29.96 -13.93
CA LEU A 198 7.52 30.42 -12.53
C LEU A 198 8.68 31.38 -12.22
N LYS A 199 9.84 31.21 -12.89
CA LYS A 199 10.98 32.12 -12.74
C LYS A 199 10.77 33.46 -13.46
N SER A 200 9.89 33.49 -14.46
CA SER A 200 9.48 34.72 -15.13
C SER A 200 8.42 35.49 -14.34
N GLU A 201 7.52 34.79 -13.64
CA GLU A 201 6.54 35.40 -12.74
C GLU A 201 7.21 35.97 -11.47
N LEU A 202 8.15 35.26 -10.86
CA LEU A 202 8.89 35.76 -9.68
C LEU A 202 9.81 36.97 -9.97
N ASN A 203 10.22 37.15 -11.23
CA ASN A 203 11.06 38.30 -11.62
C ASN A 203 10.24 39.54 -12.03
N ASN A 204 8.92 39.40 -12.24
CA ASN A 204 8.04 40.52 -12.58
C ASN A 204 7.34 41.15 -11.37
N ASP A 205 7.45 40.55 -10.18
CA ASP A 205 6.72 40.97 -8.97
C ASP A 205 7.49 41.96 -8.06
N GLN A 206 8.47 42.70 -8.60
CA GLN A 206 9.19 43.76 -7.86
C GLN A 206 8.49 45.13 -7.83
N SER A 207 7.19 45.23 -8.11
CA SER A 207 6.44 46.48 -7.97
C SER A 207 5.08 46.32 -7.29
N TYR A 208 5.08 45.84 -6.04
CA TYR A 208 3.98 46.13 -5.14
C TYR A 208 4.50 46.95 -3.95
N GLU A 209 4.36 48.26 -4.10
CA GLU A 209 4.42 49.23 -3.02
C GLU A 209 3.37 48.82 -1.96
N TYR A 210 3.83 48.30 -0.82
CA TYR A 210 2.98 48.10 0.33
C TYR A 210 2.68 49.45 0.97
N GLU A 211 1.52 50.04 0.66
CA GLU A 211 0.96 51.10 1.52
C GLU A 211 0.64 50.50 2.90
N LEU A 212 1.42 50.91 3.91
CA LEU A 212 1.21 50.53 5.30
C LEU A 212 -0.15 51.05 5.80
N PRO A 213 -0.95 50.23 6.51
CA PRO A 213 -2.19 50.67 7.11
C PRO A 213 -1.93 51.77 8.16
N LYS A 214 -2.57 52.94 7.98
CA LYS A 214 -2.55 54.02 8.97
C LYS A 214 -3.14 53.54 10.28
N HIS A 215 -2.30 53.43 11.32
CA HIS A 215 -2.73 53.16 12.69
C HIS A 215 -3.77 54.20 13.14
N ARG A 216 -4.97 53.73 13.49
CA ARG A 216 -5.96 54.50 14.24
C ARG A 216 -5.51 54.53 15.71
N VAL A 217 -4.99 55.67 16.14
CA VAL A 217 -4.73 55.98 17.54
C VAL A 217 -6.08 56.26 18.19
N ASN A 218 -6.53 55.38 19.07
CA ASN A 218 -7.64 55.68 19.98
C ASN A 218 -7.05 56.34 21.23
N ASN A 219 -7.27 57.64 21.38
CA ASN A 219 -7.08 58.33 22.64
C ASN A 219 -8.35 58.15 23.50
N HIS A 220 -8.13 57.95 24.80
CA HIS A 220 -9.14 57.99 25.87
C HIS A 220 -9.89 59.31 25.91
#